data_AF-A0A0R1XBM7-F1
#
_entry.id   AF-A0A0R1XBM7-F1
#
_cell.length_a   1.000
_cell.length_b   1.000
_cell.length_c   1.000
_cell.angle_alpha   90.00
_cell.angle_beta   90.00
_cell.angle_gamma   90.00
#
_symmetry.space_group_name_H-M   'P 1'
#
loop_
_entity.id
_entity.type
_entity.pdbx_description
1 polymer ?
#
loop_
_entity_poly.entity_id
_entity_poly.type
_entity_poly.pdbx_seq_one_letter_code
_entity_poly.pdbx_strand_id
1 'polypeptide(L)'
;MVILKVSKHVVPPVIVAKDPVFTFDTGFVKDQTVIQGGSFDETAGIHAWTDADQTTPIPSSDWQITGQVNTQTPGVYHLTYTITNPVGGHTAQLQRQITVAAKLTEQAQQGVVKVTNNAGAVLYTNPETTNAAGRTLSRQSSWRYFGVVRDAAGQIVAYDLGGHQYVKAVDVAVPASKPQNGVFTVRYPAHPKWAIAVYDDTLHTQKLIAAGSIWQTYGSEKLADGHSYYNLGGHQWVRTDYGYWHTK
;
A
#
# COMPACT_ATOMS: atom_id res chain seq x y z
N MET A 1 27.47 79.76 44.50
CA MET A 1 27.89 78.58 43.72
C MET A 1 26.66 77.72 43.52
N VAL A 2 26.05 77.73 42.33
CA VAL A 2 24.88 76.90 42.02
C VAL A 2 25.31 75.93 40.92
N ILE A 3 25.30 74.64 41.24
CA ILE A 3 25.63 73.57 40.30
C ILE A 3 24.34 73.19 39.58
N LEU A 4 24.24 73.52 38.29
CA LEU A 4 23.18 73.00 37.43
C LEU A 4 23.49 71.55 37.08
N LYS A 5 22.67 70.62 37.61
CA LYS A 5 22.63 69.23 37.12
C LYS A 5 21.89 69.22 35.78
N VAL A 6 22.63 68.98 34.71
CA VAL A 6 22.06 68.71 33.39
C VAL A 6 21.46 67.30 33.42
N SER A 7 20.14 67.20 33.27
CA SER A 7 19.46 65.92 33.10
C SER A 7 19.72 65.41 31.68
N LYS A 8 20.45 64.30 31.57
CA LYS A 8 20.68 63.65 30.27
C LYS A 8 19.36 63.05 29.80
N HIS A 9 18.85 63.53 28.67
CA HIS A 9 17.69 62.92 28.01
C HIS A 9 18.14 61.56 27.46
N VAL A 10 17.73 60.47 28.11
CA VAL A 10 17.97 59.11 27.63
C VAL A 10 16.84 58.78 26.67
N VAL A 11 17.15 58.69 25.37
CA VAL A 11 16.21 58.10 24.41
C VAL A 11 16.08 56.62 24.76
N PRO A 12 14.87 56.08 24.98
CA PRO A 12 14.70 54.64 25.19
C PRO A 12 15.34 53.88 24.02
N PRO A 13 16.03 52.75 24.26
CA PRO A 13 16.58 51.95 23.17
C PRO A 13 15.43 51.56 22.22
N VAL A 14 15.58 51.90 20.94
CA VAL A 14 14.68 51.43 19.88
C VAL A 14 14.89 49.92 19.75
N ILE A 15 13.92 49.13 20.17
CA ILE A 15 13.95 47.68 19.97
C ILE A 15 13.58 47.43 18.51
N VAL A 16 14.55 46.99 17.70
CA VAL A 16 14.30 46.62 16.30
C VAL A 16 13.59 45.28 16.29
N ALA A 17 12.37 45.26 15.74
CA ALA A 17 11.60 44.05 15.53
C ALA A 17 12.32 43.16 14.51
N LYS A 18 12.51 41.89 14.84
CA LYS A 18 13.06 40.88 13.94
C LYS A 18 11.94 39.99 13.41
N ASP A 19 12.13 39.46 12.21
CA ASP A 19 11.17 38.53 11.61
C ASP A 19 11.21 37.18 12.35
N PRO A 20 10.05 36.67 12.80
CA PRO A 20 9.99 35.36 13.42
C PRO A 20 10.21 34.25 12.38
N VAL A 21 10.62 33.06 12.83
CA VAL A 21 10.93 31.93 11.93
C VAL A 21 10.37 30.61 12.44
N PHE A 22 9.99 29.73 11.52
CA PHE A 22 9.71 28.32 11.82
C PHE A 22 10.97 27.47 11.63
N THR A 23 11.21 26.53 12.52
CA THR A 23 12.17 25.43 12.32
C THR A 23 11.49 24.09 12.54
N PHE A 24 12.15 23.00 12.15
CA PHE A 24 11.52 21.68 12.09
C PHE A 24 12.45 20.59 12.63
N ASP A 25 11.86 19.55 13.19
CA ASP A 25 12.60 18.36 13.60
C ASP A 25 13.24 17.66 12.38
N THR A 26 14.35 16.95 12.63
CA THR A 26 14.98 16.10 11.60
C THR A 26 13.98 15.05 11.09
N GLY A 27 13.77 15.01 9.76
CA GLY A 27 12.81 14.10 9.14
C GLY A 27 11.36 14.61 9.15
N PHE A 28 11.12 15.86 9.55
CA PHE A 28 9.81 16.49 9.44
C PHE A 28 9.26 16.39 8.01
N VAL A 29 8.01 15.94 7.91
CA VAL A 29 7.26 15.88 6.66
C VAL A 29 6.27 17.03 6.66
N LYS A 30 6.52 18.03 5.81
CA LYS A 30 5.66 19.21 5.68
C LYS A 30 4.23 18.82 5.31
N ASP A 31 4.08 18.06 4.23
CA ASP A 31 2.80 17.64 3.69
C ASP A 31 2.58 16.15 4.00
N GLN A 32 1.90 15.88 5.12
CA GLN A 32 1.73 14.52 5.64
C GLN A 32 0.55 13.81 4.99
N THR A 33 0.67 12.48 4.91
CA THR A 33 -0.47 11.59 4.64
C THR A 33 -0.83 10.85 5.92
N VAL A 34 -2.11 10.92 6.32
CA VAL A 34 -2.68 10.25 7.48
C VAL A 34 -3.74 9.26 7.01
N ILE A 35 -3.80 8.07 7.59
CA ILE A 35 -4.87 7.11 7.26
C ILE A 35 -6.16 7.52 7.97
N GLN A 36 -7.29 7.38 7.31
CA GLN A 36 -8.62 7.67 7.87
C GLN A 36 -8.80 7.02 9.26
N GLY A 37 -9.26 7.83 10.22
CA GLY A 37 -9.42 7.48 11.63
C GLY A 37 -8.12 7.54 12.44
N GLY A 38 -6.98 7.83 11.81
CA GLY A 38 -5.70 8.03 12.48
C GLY A 38 -5.63 9.34 13.27
N SER A 39 -4.54 9.50 14.02
CA SER A 39 -4.22 10.73 14.73
C SER A 39 -3.40 11.68 13.87
N PHE A 40 -3.59 12.97 14.10
CA PHE A 40 -2.80 14.05 13.50
C PHE A 40 -2.63 15.14 14.55
N ASP A 41 -1.38 15.43 14.90
CA ASP A 41 -1.02 16.58 15.72
C ASP A 41 -0.58 17.70 14.78
N GLU A 42 -1.34 18.80 14.80
CA GLU A 42 -1.13 19.93 13.90
C GLU A 42 0.21 20.65 14.13
N THR A 43 0.82 20.51 15.30
CA THR A 43 2.08 21.20 15.66
C THR A 43 3.29 20.27 15.80
N ALA A 44 3.09 18.95 15.69
CA ALA A 44 4.17 17.98 15.87
C ALA A 44 5.37 18.26 14.95
N GLY A 45 6.55 18.39 15.56
CA GLY A 45 7.83 18.61 14.89
C GLY A 45 8.01 20.00 14.29
N ILE A 46 7.14 20.96 14.61
CA ILE A 46 7.26 22.36 14.21
C ILE A 46 7.66 23.17 15.45
N HIS A 47 8.66 24.03 15.29
CA HIS A 47 9.09 24.99 16.30
C HIS A 47 9.00 26.40 15.73
N ALA A 48 8.76 27.39 16.59
CA ALA A 48 8.68 28.78 16.20
C ALA A 48 9.55 29.64 17.11
N TRP A 49 10.17 30.66 16.55
CA TRP A 49 11.12 31.53 17.23
C TRP A 49 10.86 32.98 16.91
N THR A 50 11.17 33.87 17.85
CA THR A 50 11.04 35.32 17.65
C THR A 50 11.98 35.84 16.56
N ASP A 51 13.07 35.13 16.28
CA ASP A 51 14.03 35.46 15.23
C ASP A 51 14.85 34.24 14.78
N ALA A 52 15.71 34.44 13.77
CA ALA A 52 16.60 33.43 13.23
C ALA A 52 17.66 32.89 14.21
N ASP A 53 17.89 33.57 15.34
CA ASP A 53 18.89 33.16 16.33
C ASP A 53 18.37 32.02 17.23
N GLN A 54 17.06 31.73 17.19
CA GLN A 54 16.42 30.57 17.87
C GLN A 54 16.67 30.54 19.39
N THR A 55 16.69 31.72 20.02
CA THR A 55 16.93 31.85 21.46
C THR A 55 15.63 31.93 22.27
N THR A 56 14.61 32.57 21.71
CA THR A 56 13.31 32.78 22.37
C THR A 56 12.22 32.09 21.57
N PRO A 57 11.64 30.99 22.10
CA PRO A 57 10.58 30.27 21.40
C PRO A 57 9.25 31.02 21.48
N ILE A 58 8.43 30.86 20.44
CA ILE A 58 7.02 31.25 20.42
C ILE A 58 6.21 29.97 20.65
N PRO A 59 5.53 29.79 21.80
CA PRO A 59 4.81 28.56 22.10
C PRO A 59 3.62 28.37 21.15
N SER A 60 3.26 27.11 20.87
CA SER A 60 2.18 26.78 19.93
C SER A 60 0.81 27.32 20.34
N SER A 61 0.59 27.59 21.63
CA SER A 61 -0.61 28.28 22.14
C SER A 61 -0.80 29.68 21.56
N ASP A 62 0.28 30.30 21.09
CA ASP A 62 0.29 31.69 20.61
C ASP A 62 0.22 31.75 19.08
N TRP A 63 0.16 30.59 18.40
CA TRP A 63 0.08 30.52 16.96
C TRP A 63 -1.36 30.70 16.51
N GLN A 64 -1.57 31.45 15.43
CA GLN A 64 -2.85 31.47 14.75
C GLN A 64 -2.85 30.37 13.69
N ILE A 65 -3.64 29.32 13.91
CA ILE A 65 -3.81 28.20 12.97
C ILE A 65 -5.19 28.31 12.32
N THR A 66 -5.21 28.40 10.99
CA THR A 66 -6.45 28.41 10.21
C THR A 66 -6.56 27.16 9.35
N GLY A 67 -7.78 26.64 9.21
CA GLY A 67 -8.06 25.33 8.63
C GLY A 67 -8.21 24.28 9.72
N GLN A 68 -8.77 23.13 9.37
CA GLN A 68 -8.94 22.00 10.28
C GLN A 68 -8.82 20.70 9.49
N VAL A 69 -8.11 19.72 10.04
CA VAL A 69 -8.01 18.39 9.45
C VAL A 69 -9.05 17.48 10.11
N ASN A 70 -9.99 16.95 9.32
CA ASN A 70 -10.91 15.91 9.78
C ASN A 70 -10.36 14.54 9.38
N THR A 71 -9.69 13.84 10.30
CA THR A 71 -9.11 12.53 10.01
C THR A 71 -10.15 11.44 9.76
N GLN A 72 -11.45 11.67 10.02
CA GLN A 72 -12.50 10.71 9.72
C GLN A 72 -12.95 10.75 8.26
N THR A 73 -12.60 11.79 7.51
CA THR A 73 -13.05 11.98 6.13
C THR A 73 -11.84 12.02 5.19
N PRO A 74 -11.71 11.06 4.26
CA PRO A 74 -10.66 11.10 3.26
C PRO A 74 -10.73 12.37 2.41
N GLY A 75 -9.58 12.96 2.11
CA GLY A 75 -9.50 14.22 1.38
C GLY A 75 -8.19 14.97 1.60
N VAL A 76 -8.07 16.12 0.95
CA VAL A 76 -6.93 17.03 1.08
C VAL A 76 -7.37 18.24 1.90
N TYR A 77 -6.60 18.55 2.94
CA TYR A 77 -6.86 19.63 3.89
C TYR A 77 -5.72 20.62 3.87
N HIS A 78 -6.04 21.91 4.01
CA HIS A 78 -5.05 22.98 4.01
C HIS A 78 -5.00 23.65 5.38
N LEU A 79 -3.80 23.78 5.93
CA LEU A 79 -3.54 24.51 7.17
C LEU A 79 -2.63 25.69 6.88
N THR A 80 -2.90 26.82 7.52
CA THR A 80 -2.00 27.97 7.54
C THR A 80 -1.72 28.34 8.99
N TYR A 81 -0.43 28.39 9.33
CA TYR A 81 0.09 28.76 10.63
C TYR A 81 0.66 30.15 10.52
N THR A 82 0.29 31.05 11.42
CA THR A 82 0.86 32.39 11.52
C THR A 82 1.45 32.57 12.91
N ILE A 83 2.74 32.88 12.96
CA ILE A 83 3.44 33.25 14.21
C ILE A 83 3.71 34.74 14.19
N THR A 84 3.61 35.37 15.36
CA THR A 84 3.84 36.80 15.53
C THR A 84 4.95 37.00 16.54
N ASN A 85 5.99 37.76 16.20
CA ASN A 85 6.98 38.20 17.16
C ASN A 85 6.29 39.21 18.12
N PRO A 86 6.17 38.92 19.43
CA PRO A 86 5.56 39.84 20.39
C PRO A 86 6.30 41.18 20.47
N VAL A 87 7.57 41.20 20.06
CA VAL A 87 8.37 42.41 19.92
C VAL A 87 8.21 42.94 18.49
N GLY A 88 7.37 43.97 18.37
CA GLY A 88 7.20 44.74 17.13
C GLY A 88 6.27 44.12 16.07
N GLY A 89 5.68 42.95 16.35
CA GLY A 89 4.50 42.47 15.63
C GLY A 89 4.76 41.91 14.23
N HIS A 90 6.01 41.64 13.87
CA HIS A 90 6.34 40.98 12.60
C HIS A 90 5.78 39.56 12.58
N THR A 91 5.36 39.09 11.40
CA THR A 91 4.70 37.79 11.26
C THR A 91 5.39 36.90 10.22
N ALA A 92 5.34 35.59 10.42
CA ALA A 92 5.74 34.59 9.43
C ALA A 92 4.65 33.54 9.26
N GLN A 93 4.58 32.95 8.07
CA GLN A 93 3.58 31.93 7.72
C GLN A 93 4.19 30.62 7.27
N LEU A 94 3.53 29.54 7.66
CA LEU A 94 3.75 28.19 7.13
C LEU A 94 2.41 27.68 6.58
N GLN A 95 2.43 27.14 5.37
CA GLN A 95 1.28 26.46 4.76
C GLN A 95 1.58 24.97 4.66
N ARG A 96 0.59 24.12 5.00
CA ARG A 96 0.70 22.66 4.89
C ARG A 96 -0.51 22.10 4.14
N GLN A 97 -0.26 21.06 3.36
CA GLN A 97 -1.28 20.25 2.71
C GLN A 97 -1.30 18.84 3.33
N ILE A 98 -2.35 18.54 4.09
CA ILE A 98 -2.51 17.26 4.78
C ILE A 98 -3.47 16.38 3.99
N THR A 99 -3.02 15.20 3.60
CA THR A 99 -3.84 14.21 2.90
C THR A 99 -4.37 13.18 3.90
N VAL A 100 -5.68 13.06 4.03
CA VAL A 100 -6.31 11.93 4.71
C VAL A 100 -6.60 10.86 3.66
N ALA A 101 -5.83 9.78 3.65
CA ALA A 101 -6.03 8.65 2.76
C ALA A 101 -7.14 7.74 3.30
N ALA A 102 -7.96 7.18 2.41
CA ALA A 102 -8.98 6.24 2.82
C ALA A 102 -8.36 4.99 3.47
N LYS A 103 -9.02 4.48 4.51
CA LYS A 103 -8.59 3.25 5.17
C LYS A 103 -8.87 2.05 4.27
N LEU A 104 -7.89 1.17 4.12
CA LEU A 104 -8.07 -0.09 3.43
C LEU A 104 -8.97 -1.03 4.24
N THR A 105 -9.77 -1.84 3.55
CA THR A 105 -10.56 -2.91 4.16
C THR A 105 -9.93 -4.25 3.88
N GLU A 106 -9.93 -5.13 4.87
CA GLU A 106 -9.48 -6.50 4.71
C GLU A 106 -10.63 -7.46 5.00
N GLN A 107 -10.89 -8.38 4.07
CA GLN A 107 -11.88 -9.43 4.23
C GLN A 107 -11.22 -10.80 4.20
N ALA A 108 -11.63 -11.68 5.13
CA ALA A 108 -11.20 -13.07 5.15
C ALA A 108 -11.66 -13.78 3.87
N GLN A 109 -10.70 -14.23 3.08
CA GLN A 109 -10.93 -14.96 1.84
C GLN A 109 -9.69 -15.80 1.57
N GLN A 110 -9.89 -17.06 1.18
CA GLN A 110 -8.78 -17.96 0.92
C GLN A 110 -8.64 -18.23 -0.57
N GLY A 111 -7.40 -18.47 -0.99
CA GLY A 111 -7.08 -18.88 -2.34
C GLY A 111 -5.58 -18.96 -2.56
N VAL A 112 -5.17 -18.98 -3.82
CA VAL A 112 -3.76 -18.98 -4.22
C VAL A 112 -3.52 -17.80 -5.14
N VAL A 113 -2.40 -17.12 -4.95
CA VAL A 113 -1.86 -16.13 -5.87
C VAL A 113 -0.54 -16.64 -6.43
N LYS A 114 -0.28 -16.33 -7.70
CA LYS A 114 0.98 -16.63 -8.39
C LYS A 114 1.72 -15.34 -8.67
N VAL A 115 3.02 -15.30 -8.37
CA VAL A 115 3.85 -14.12 -8.62
C VAL A 115 4.08 -13.96 -10.12
N THR A 116 3.59 -12.85 -10.68
CA THR A 116 3.65 -12.54 -12.11
C THR A 116 4.70 -11.48 -12.44
N ASN A 117 5.02 -10.58 -11.49
CA ASN A 117 6.07 -9.58 -11.66
C ASN A 117 7.44 -10.23 -11.91
N ASN A 118 8.15 -9.73 -12.93
CA ASN A 118 9.47 -10.22 -13.33
C ASN A 118 10.53 -10.06 -12.23
N ALA A 119 10.43 -9.04 -11.39
CA ALA A 119 11.32 -8.81 -10.26
C ALA A 119 10.93 -9.65 -9.00
N GLY A 120 9.83 -10.40 -9.07
CA GLY A 120 9.21 -11.03 -7.91
C GLY A 120 8.21 -10.11 -7.20
N ALA A 121 7.63 -10.60 -6.10
CA ALA A 121 6.69 -9.84 -5.27
C ALA A 121 7.32 -9.55 -3.90
N VAL A 122 7.43 -8.27 -3.53
CA VAL A 122 7.94 -7.89 -2.21
C VAL A 122 6.91 -8.25 -1.14
N LEU A 123 7.41 -8.80 -0.04
CA LEU A 123 6.61 -9.08 1.15
C LEU A 123 6.55 -7.84 2.04
N TYR A 124 5.37 -7.51 2.55
CA TYR A 124 5.12 -6.36 3.41
C TYR A 124 4.55 -6.79 4.76
N THR A 125 4.78 -6.00 5.80
CA THR A 125 4.28 -6.28 7.16
C THR A 125 2.94 -5.62 7.48
N ASN A 126 2.41 -4.82 6.56
CA ASN A 126 1.17 -4.07 6.72
C ASN A 126 0.31 -4.08 5.44
N PRO A 127 -1.02 -3.96 5.57
CA PRO A 127 -1.94 -4.04 4.43
C PRO A 127 -1.79 -2.88 3.43
N GLU A 128 -1.26 -1.72 3.86
CA GLU A 128 -0.96 -0.61 2.95
C GLU A 128 0.27 -0.86 2.07
N THR A 129 1.02 -1.95 2.33
CA THR A 129 2.21 -2.34 1.57
C THR A 129 3.29 -1.24 1.51
N THR A 130 3.47 -0.53 2.63
CA THR A 130 4.47 0.53 2.79
C THR A 130 5.70 0.05 3.55
N ASN A 131 5.56 -0.95 4.43
CA ASN A 131 6.65 -1.48 5.25
C ASN A 131 7.13 -2.83 4.70
N ALA A 132 8.24 -2.83 3.98
CA ALA A 132 8.81 -4.06 3.42
C ALA A 132 9.35 -4.97 4.54
N ALA A 133 9.07 -6.27 4.44
CA ALA A 133 9.54 -7.30 5.35
C ALA A 133 10.98 -7.79 5.03
N GLY A 134 11.66 -7.18 4.06
CA GLY A 134 13.02 -7.54 3.65
C GLY A 134 13.13 -8.84 2.85
N ARG A 135 12.00 -9.42 2.40
CA ARG A 135 11.95 -10.63 1.59
C ARG A 135 11.15 -10.39 0.31
N THR A 136 11.61 -11.00 -0.78
CA THR A 136 10.92 -11.01 -2.08
C THR A 136 10.59 -12.44 -2.48
N LEU A 137 9.35 -12.67 -2.89
CA LEU A 137 8.88 -13.95 -3.41
C LEU A 137 9.26 -14.07 -4.88
N SER A 138 9.87 -15.20 -5.25
CA SER A 138 10.37 -15.42 -6.61
C SER A 138 9.25 -15.45 -7.65
N ARG A 139 9.53 -14.97 -8.86
CA ARG A 139 8.61 -15.06 -10.01
C ARG A 139 8.12 -16.50 -10.22
N GLN A 140 6.86 -16.66 -10.62
CA GLN A 140 6.17 -17.94 -10.84
C GLN A 140 5.93 -18.79 -9.58
N SER A 141 6.39 -18.37 -8.40
CA SER A 141 6.00 -19.04 -7.14
C SER A 141 4.51 -18.80 -6.83
N SER A 142 3.89 -19.78 -6.19
CA SER A 142 2.48 -19.73 -5.80
C SER A 142 2.35 -19.74 -4.28
N TRP A 143 1.49 -18.87 -3.74
CA TRP A 143 1.32 -18.66 -2.31
C TRP A 143 -0.14 -18.67 -1.94
N ARG A 144 -0.47 -19.32 -0.82
CA ARG A 144 -1.81 -19.28 -0.26
C ARG A 144 -2.03 -17.92 0.39
N TYR A 145 -3.19 -17.31 0.13
CA TYR A 145 -3.66 -16.14 0.86
C TYR A 145 -4.86 -16.49 1.74
N PHE A 146 -5.09 -15.68 2.77
CA PHE A 146 -6.12 -15.82 3.80
C PHE A 146 -7.01 -14.58 3.91
N GLY A 147 -6.60 -13.47 3.30
CA GLY A 147 -7.38 -12.24 3.21
C GLY A 147 -7.15 -11.50 1.89
N VAL A 148 -8.11 -10.64 1.56
CA VAL A 148 -8.04 -9.72 0.42
C VAL A 148 -8.16 -8.30 0.96
N VAL A 149 -7.21 -7.45 0.58
CA VAL A 149 -7.19 -6.03 0.97
C VAL A 149 -7.72 -5.19 -0.19
N ARG A 150 -8.70 -4.33 0.10
CA ARG A 150 -9.35 -3.45 -0.88
C ARG A 150 -9.25 -1.99 -0.48
N ASP A 151 -9.16 -1.13 -1.49
CA ASP A 151 -9.34 0.31 -1.31
C ASP A 151 -10.83 0.70 -1.18
N ALA A 152 -11.08 1.99 -1.01
CA ALA A 152 -12.43 2.54 -0.89
C ALA A 152 -13.29 2.38 -2.16
N ALA A 153 -12.66 2.17 -3.34
CA ALA A 153 -13.37 1.87 -4.58
C ALA A 153 -13.70 0.37 -4.72
N GLY A 154 -13.25 -0.47 -3.76
CA GLY A 154 -13.43 -1.91 -3.78
C GLY A 154 -12.40 -2.65 -4.64
N GLN A 155 -11.40 -1.94 -5.19
CA GLN A 155 -10.32 -2.55 -5.96
C GLN A 155 -9.38 -3.31 -5.02
N ILE A 156 -8.99 -4.52 -5.43
CA ILE A 156 -8.04 -5.33 -4.67
C ILE A 156 -6.64 -4.72 -4.84
N VAL A 157 -6.01 -4.35 -3.73
CA VAL A 157 -4.69 -3.71 -3.71
C VAL A 157 -3.61 -4.60 -3.10
N ALA A 158 -3.98 -5.56 -2.25
CA ALA A 158 -3.05 -6.54 -1.68
C ALA A 158 -3.76 -7.84 -1.29
N TYR A 159 -2.96 -8.88 -1.04
CA TYR A 159 -3.40 -10.17 -0.49
C TYR A 159 -2.65 -10.44 0.82
N ASP A 160 -3.37 -10.87 1.86
CA ASP A 160 -2.79 -11.34 3.13
C ASP A 160 -2.38 -12.81 2.98
N LEU A 161 -1.08 -13.09 3.12
CA LEU A 161 -0.49 -14.43 3.09
C LEU A 161 -0.45 -15.09 4.48
N GLY A 162 -0.98 -14.40 5.51
CA GLY A 162 -1.05 -14.84 6.89
C GLY A 162 0.10 -14.31 7.75
N GLY A 163 -0.14 -14.20 9.06
CA GLY A 163 0.88 -13.75 10.02
C GLY A 163 1.36 -12.31 9.76
N HIS A 164 0.46 -11.43 9.31
CA HIS A 164 0.74 -10.04 8.92
C HIS A 164 1.76 -9.93 7.78
N GLN A 165 1.65 -10.81 6.78
CA GLN A 165 2.51 -10.78 5.61
C GLN A 165 1.66 -10.53 4.36
N TYR A 166 1.95 -9.47 3.63
CA TYR A 166 1.14 -9.03 2.50
C TYR A 166 1.97 -8.95 1.22
N VAL A 167 1.32 -9.13 0.08
CA VAL A 167 1.88 -8.86 -1.24
C VAL A 167 0.95 -7.93 -2.03
N LYS A 168 1.51 -7.04 -2.85
CA LYS A 168 0.73 -6.16 -3.71
C LYS A 168 -0.02 -6.96 -4.75
N ALA A 169 -1.29 -6.60 -4.97
CA ALA A 169 -2.13 -7.25 -5.96
C ALA A 169 -1.61 -7.08 -7.40
N VAL A 170 -0.85 -6.00 -7.66
CA VAL A 170 -0.26 -5.73 -8.99
C VAL A 170 0.88 -6.71 -9.32
N ASP A 171 1.53 -7.29 -8.31
CA ASP A 171 2.70 -8.16 -8.49
C ASP A 171 2.34 -9.64 -8.66
N VAL A 172 1.05 -9.96 -8.46
CA VAL A 172 0.54 -11.32 -8.44
C VAL A 172 -0.75 -11.43 -9.26
N ALA A 173 -1.09 -12.64 -9.67
CA ALA A 173 -2.40 -12.94 -10.25
C ALA A 173 -3.02 -14.10 -9.47
N VAL A 174 -4.33 -14.04 -9.22
CA VAL A 174 -5.09 -15.24 -8.81
C VAL A 174 -5.19 -16.12 -10.05
N PRO A 175 -4.58 -17.32 -10.05
CA PRO A 175 -4.73 -18.24 -11.17
C PRO A 175 -6.21 -18.54 -11.35
N ALA A 176 -6.73 -18.52 -12.58
CA ALA A 176 -8.12 -18.92 -12.82
C ALA A 176 -8.33 -20.42 -12.58
N SER A 177 -7.24 -21.16 -12.33
CA SER A 177 -7.27 -22.55 -11.89
C SER A 177 -7.87 -22.70 -10.49
N LYS A 178 -9.03 -23.36 -10.39
CA LYS A 178 -9.57 -23.85 -9.13
C LYS A 178 -8.74 -25.03 -8.63
N PRO A 179 -8.36 -25.10 -7.33
CA PRO A 179 -7.68 -26.27 -6.80
C PRO A 179 -8.59 -27.48 -6.94
N GLN A 180 -8.11 -28.49 -7.66
CA GLN A 180 -8.83 -29.73 -7.93
C GLN A 180 -7.82 -30.87 -7.98
N ASN A 181 -7.42 -31.30 -6.79
CA ASN A 181 -6.48 -32.39 -6.60
C ASN A 181 -7.22 -33.73 -6.71
N GLY A 182 -6.78 -34.57 -7.62
CA GLY A 182 -7.42 -35.85 -7.86
C GLY A 182 -6.68 -36.64 -8.93
N VAL A 183 -7.38 -37.61 -9.49
CA VAL A 183 -6.84 -38.49 -10.52
C VAL A 183 -7.76 -38.47 -11.73
N PHE A 184 -7.17 -38.25 -12.90
CA PHE A 184 -7.83 -38.22 -14.19
C PHE A 184 -7.43 -39.44 -15.01
N THR A 185 -8.42 -40.18 -15.51
CA THR A 185 -8.23 -41.34 -16.38
C THR A 185 -8.67 -41.00 -17.79
N VAL A 186 -7.75 -41.10 -18.75
CA VAL A 186 -7.97 -40.72 -20.16
C VAL A 186 -9.03 -41.61 -20.80
N ARG A 187 -10.08 -41.00 -21.35
CA ARG A 187 -11.08 -41.66 -22.18
C ARG A 187 -11.83 -40.63 -23.03
N TYR A 188 -11.52 -40.56 -24.31
CA TYR A 188 -12.29 -39.73 -25.24
C TYR A 188 -13.69 -40.33 -25.48
N PRO A 189 -14.79 -39.61 -25.20
CA PRO A 189 -16.14 -40.21 -25.17
C PRO A 189 -16.58 -40.87 -26.48
N ALA A 190 -16.31 -40.24 -27.63
CA ALA A 190 -16.71 -40.75 -28.95
C ALA A 190 -15.86 -41.94 -29.40
N HIS A 191 -14.59 -41.98 -29.01
CA HIS A 191 -13.66 -43.07 -29.35
C HIS A 191 -12.80 -43.45 -28.14
N PRO A 192 -13.29 -44.34 -27.25
CA PRO A 192 -12.66 -44.62 -25.96
C PRO A 192 -11.23 -45.19 -26.01
N LYS A 193 -10.77 -45.64 -27.19
CA LYS A 193 -9.42 -46.18 -27.41
C LYS A 193 -8.41 -45.13 -27.92
N TRP A 194 -8.86 -43.89 -28.17
CA TRP A 194 -8.00 -42.85 -28.71
C TRP A 194 -7.14 -42.19 -27.63
N ALA A 195 -5.90 -41.86 -28.04
CA ALA A 195 -5.07 -40.94 -27.27
C ALA A 195 -5.67 -39.53 -27.32
N ILE A 196 -5.34 -38.71 -26.32
CA ILE A 196 -5.78 -37.31 -26.25
C ILE A 196 -4.56 -36.39 -26.18
N ALA A 197 -4.73 -35.15 -26.61
CA ALA A 197 -3.70 -34.13 -26.53
C ALA A 197 -3.55 -33.56 -25.11
N VAL A 198 -2.30 -33.28 -24.76
CA VAL A 198 -1.90 -32.45 -23.62
C VAL A 198 -1.41 -31.13 -24.18
N TYR A 199 -1.90 -30.03 -23.62
CA TYR A 199 -1.65 -28.67 -24.08
C TYR A 199 -0.82 -27.87 -23.09
N ASP A 200 -0.21 -26.78 -23.55
CA ASP A 200 0.26 -25.70 -22.68
C ASP A 200 -0.86 -24.70 -22.31
N ASP A 201 -0.55 -23.68 -21.51
CA ASP A 201 -1.52 -22.64 -21.13
C ASP A 201 -2.00 -21.76 -22.31
N THR A 202 -1.34 -21.86 -23.47
CA THR A 202 -1.68 -21.15 -24.71
C THR A 202 -2.30 -22.07 -25.78
N LEU A 203 -2.70 -23.28 -25.40
CA LEU A 203 -3.32 -24.30 -26.26
C LEU A 203 -2.40 -24.88 -27.36
N HIS A 204 -1.08 -24.73 -27.25
CA HIS A 204 -0.18 -25.51 -28.10
C HIS A 204 -0.10 -26.94 -27.61
N THR A 205 -0.19 -27.90 -28.53
CA THR A 205 -0.10 -29.33 -28.21
C THR A 205 1.34 -29.70 -27.85
N GLN A 206 1.55 -30.19 -26.63
CA GLN A 206 2.85 -30.66 -26.16
C GLN A 206 3.10 -32.14 -26.46
N LYS A 207 2.08 -32.99 -26.26
CA LYS A 207 2.17 -34.45 -26.48
C LYS A 207 0.79 -35.10 -26.55
N LEU A 208 0.77 -36.38 -26.94
CA LEU A 208 -0.40 -37.25 -26.81
C LEU A 208 -0.23 -38.21 -25.63
N ILE A 209 -1.33 -38.50 -24.92
CA ILE A 209 -1.38 -39.49 -23.84
C ILE A 209 -2.43 -40.56 -24.17
N ALA A 210 -2.08 -41.83 -23.94
CA ALA A 210 -2.86 -42.98 -24.37
C ALA A 210 -4.18 -43.13 -23.60
N ALA A 211 -5.19 -43.73 -24.24
CA ALA A 211 -6.42 -44.15 -23.59
C ALA A 211 -6.15 -45.05 -22.38
N GLY A 212 -6.88 -44.83 -21.30
CA GLY A 212 -6.74 -45.56 -20.03
C GLY A 212 -5.55 -45.15 -19.18
N SER A 213 -4.67 -44.25 -19.66
CA SER A 213 -3.61 -43.72 -18.80
C SER A 213 -4.18 -42.84 -17.69
N ILE A 214 -3.50 -42.84 -16.54
CA ILE A 214 -3.96 -42.22 -15.29
C ILE A 214 -2.99 -41.13 -14.88
N TRP A 215 -3.51 -39.95 -14.57
CA TRP A 215 -2.73 -38.74 -14.30
C TRP A 215 -3.18 -38.03 -13.04
N GLN A 216 -2.24 -37.58 -12.23
CA GLN A 216 -2.56 -36.70 -11.11
C GLN A 216 -2.92 -35.31 -11.63
N THR A 217 -3.95 -34.73 -11.04
CA THR A 217 -4.40 -33.36 -11.32
C THR A 217 -4.11 -32.46 -10.12
N TYR A 218 -3.83 -31.19 -10.40
CA TYR A 218 -3.44 -30.19 -9.39
C TYR A 218 -4.40 -28.98 -9.37
N GLY A 219 -5.31 -28.89 -10.34
CA GLY A 219 -6.21 -27.78 -10.53
C GLY A 219 -7.05 -27.93 -11.79
N SER A 220 -8.04 -27.06 -11.96
CA SER A 220 -8.82 -26.95 -13.19
C SER A 220 -9.07 -25.50 -13.60
N GLU A 221 -8.87 -25.17 -14.86
CA GLU A 221 -9.00 -23.81 -15.39
C GLU A 221 -9.80 -23.80 -16.70
N LYS A 222 -10.39 -22.65 -17.04
CA LYS A 222 -10.99 -22.43 -18.36
C LYS A 222 -9.96 -21.70 -19.23
N LEU A 223 -9.51 -22.31 -20.31
CA LEU A 223 -8.49 -21.72 -21.20
C LEU A 223 -9.14 -20.83 -22.27
N ALA A 224 -8.31 -20.22 -23.13
CA ALA A 224 -8.71 -19.20 -24.11
C ALA A 224 -9.78 -19.66 -25.12
N ASP A 225 -9.90 -20.96 -25.36
CA ASP A 225 -10.93 -21.57 -26.21
C ASP A 225 -12.29 -21.73 -25.51
N GLY A 226 -12.39 -21.35 -24.23
CA GLY A 226 -13.60 -21.48 -23.44
C GLY A 226 -13.88 -22.91 -22.97
N HIS A 227 -12.94 -23.85 -23.11
CA HIS A 227 -13.07 -25.19 -22.55
C HIS A 227 -12.39 -25.30 -21.19
N SER A 228 -12.84 -26.26 -20.38
CA SER A 228 -12.25 -26.55 -19.06
C SER A 228 -11.16 -27.61 -19.19
N TYR A 229 -10.08 -27.39 -18.45
CA TYR A 229 -8.88 -28.22 -18.46
C TYR A 229 -8.44 -28.58 -17.05
N TYR A 230 -7.96 -29.81 -16.86
CA TYR A 230 -7.21 -30.22 -15.68
C TYR A 230 -5.73 -29.93 -15.85
N ASN A 231 -5.10 -29.35 -14.82
CA ASN A 231 -3.66 -29.15 -14.72
C ASN A 231 -2.98 -30.46 -14.28
N LEU A 232 -2.07 -30.99 -15.10
CA LEU A 232 -1.28 -32.20 -14.82
C LEU A 232 0.12 -31.91 -14.25
N GLY A 233 0.45 -30.63 -14.03
CA GLY A 233 1.74 -30.15 -13.55
C GLY A 233 2.67 -29.70 -14.69
N GLY A 234 3.50 -28.68 -14.44
CA GLY A 234 4.51 -28.22 -15.40
C GLY A 234 3.94 -27.73 -16.74
N HIS A 235 2.97 -26.82 -16.70
CA HIS A 235 2.31 -26.26 -17.90
C HIS A 235 1.64 -27.32 -18.79
N GLN A 236 1.10 -28.39 -18.21
CA GLN A 236 0.39 -29.44 -18.95
C GLN A 236 -1.09 -29.44 -18.59
N TRP A 237 -1.92 -29.39 -19.63
CA TRP A 237 -3.36 -29.25 -19.49
C TRP A 237 -4.10 -30.27 -20.36
N VAL A 238 -5.13 -30.91 -19.80
CA VAL A 238 -6.00 -31.85 -20.53
C VAL A 238 -7.46 -31.47 -20.39
N ARG A 239 -8.21 -31.58 -21.48
CA ARG A 239 -9.66 -31.36 -21.54
C ARG A 239 -10.40 -32.19 -20.48
N THR A 240 -11.21 -31.55 -19.65
CA THR A 240 -11.88 -32.25 -18.53
C THR A 240 -12.89 -33.29 -18.98
N ASP A 241 -13.45 -33.14 -20.19
CA ASP A 241 -14.45 -34.05 -20.77
C ASP A 241 -13.82 -35.19 -21.58
N TYR A 242 -12.49 -35.29 -21.63
CA TYR A 242 -11.76 -36.35 -22.32
C TYR A 242 -11.33 -37.50 -21.39
N GLY A 243 -12.09 -37.68 -20.32
CA GLY A 243 -11.83 -38.75 -19.37
C GLY A 243 -12.79 -38.73 -18.18
N TYR A 244 -12.40 -39.49 -17.16
CA TYR A 244 -13.07 -39.49 -15.87
C TYR A 244 -12.15 -38.90 -14.82
N TRP A 245 -12.73 -38.20 -13.85
CA TRP A 245 -12.00 -37.62 -12.75
C TRP A 245 -12.58 -38.08 -11.42
N HIS A 246 -11.72 -38.41 -10.47
CA HIS A 246 -12.11 -38.76 -9.11
C HIS A 246 -11.27 -38.02 -8.08
N THR A 247 -11.92 -37.65 -6.98
CA THR A 247 -11.24 -37.10 -5.80
C THR A 247 -10.29 -38.16 -5.24
N LYS A 248 -9.17 -37.71 -4.67
CA LYS A 248 -8.40 -38.58 -3.77
C LYS A 248 -9.12 -38.71 -2.42
#